data_AF-A0AAN7EHK3-F1
#
_entry.id   AF-A0AAN7EHK3-F1
#
_cell.length_a   1.000
_cell.length_b   1.000
_cell.length_c   1.000
_cell.angle_alpha   90.00
_cell.angle_beta   90.00
_cell.angle_gamma   90.00
#
_symmetry.space_group_name_H-M   'P 1'
#
loop_
_entity.id
_entity.type
_entity.pdbx_description
1 polymer ?
#
loop_
_entity_poly.entity_id
_entity_poly.type
_entity_poly.pdbx_seq_one_letter_code
_entity_poly.pdbx_strand_id
1 'polypeptide(L)'
;MESLSSKQFFASLFILLATSSYINSSLAATPTPNKVSTEFIKTSCNSTTYKKLCLTSLSTYANLIQTSPKLLAMTAINVTLSSAKSTSTMMVNLSKSQGISPKVVAAMKDCVEELSDSVYELKKSIGKAMNGNVKTLVRAEIVNVAHLTSNALALINRYASLHG
;
A
#
# COMPACT_ATOMS: atom_id res chain seq x y z
N MET A 1 -65.99 -26.96 -26.36
CA MET A 1 -65.35 -25.90 -25.56
C MET A 1 -64.77 -26.56 -24.33
N GLU A 2 -63.70 -26.07 -23.71
CA GLU A 2 -62.99 -26.69 -22.56
C GLU A 2 -61.82 -27.65 -22.90
N SER A 3 -60.82 -27.22 -23.67
CA SER A 3 -59.48 -27.87 -23.60
C SER A 3 -58.32 -27.00 -24.08
N LEU A 4 -58.59 -25.86 -24.72
CA LEU A 4 -57.54 -24.96 -25.24
C LEU A 4 -56.96 -24.02 -24.17
N SER A 5 -57.70 -23.76 -23.08
CA SER A 5 -57.27 -22.85 -21.99
C SER A 5 -56.15 -23.47 -21.13
N SER A 6 -56.30 -24.74 -20.74
CA SER A 6 -55.39 -25.38 -19.78
C SER A 6 -53.94 -25.50 -20.30
N LYS A 7 -53.74 -25.85 -21.57
CA LYS A 7 -52.39 -25.95 -22.17
C LYS A 7 -51.69 -24.60 -22.28
N GLN A 8 -52.42 -23.52 -22.54
CA GLN A 8 -51.83 -22.17 -22.60
C GLN A 8 -51.47 -21.64 -21.22
N PHE A 9 -52.24 -22.01 -20.20
CA PHE A 9 -51.90 -21.74 -18.80
C PHE A 9 -50.61 -22.46 -18.38
N PHE A 10 -50.47 -23.75 -18.70
CA PHE A 10 -49.24 -24.50 -18.39
C PHE A 10 -48.02 -23.99 -19.14
N ALA A 11 -48.17 -23.61 -20.42
CA ALA A 11 -47.10 -23.02 -21.21
C ALA A 11 -46.66 -21.66 -20.62
N SER A 12 -47.61 -20.80 -20.23
CA SER A 12 -47.31 -19.50 -19.61
C SER A 12 -46.63 -19.65 -18.25
N LEU A 13 -47.05 -20.64 -17.45
CA LEU A 13 -46.45 -20.93 -16.14
C LEU A 13 -45.01 -21.46 -16.27
N PHE A 14 -44.73 -22.30 -17.27
CA PHE A 14 -43.37 -22.78 -17.56
C PHE A 14 -42.44 -21.65 -18.03
N ILE A 15 -42.94 -20.72 -18.84
CA ILE A 15 -42.18 -19.54 -19.29
C ILE A 15 -41.86 -18.63 -18.10
N LEU A 16 -42.82 -18.38 -17.21
CA LEU A 16 -42.60 -17.60 -15.97
C LEU A 16 -41.54 -18.25 -15.06
N LEU A 17 -41.61 -19.57 -14.85
CA LEU A 17 -40.62 -20.30 -14.04
C LEU A 17 -39.21 -20.29 -14.69
N ALA A 18 -39.12 -20.40 -16.02
CA ALA A 18 -37.87 -20.32 -16.75
C ALA A 18 -37.24 -18.91 -16.69
N THR A 19 -38.04 -17.84 -16.68
CA THR A 19 -37.51 -16.47 -16.52
C THR A 19 -37.07 -16.17 -15.09
N SER A 20 -37.70 -16.77 -14.07
CA SER A 20 -37.30 -16.60 -12.67
C SER A 20 -35.94 -17.21 -12.33
N SER A 21 -35.55 -18.27 -13.05
CA SER A 21 -34.23 -18.91 -12.95
C SER A 21 -33.14 -18.19 -13.75
N TYR A 22 -33.51 -17.24 -14.61
CA TYR A 22 -32.61 -16.35 -15.34
C TYR A 22 -32.30 -15.03 -14.61
N ILE A 23 -32.86 -14.81 -13.40
CA ILE A 23 -32.36 -13.76 -12.53
C ILE A 23 -30.98 -14.20 -12.04
N ASN A 24 -29.95 -13.75 -12.75
CA ASN A 24 -28.59 -13.73 -12.26
C ASN A 24 -28.61 -12.99 -10.93
N SER A 25 -28.58 -13.74 -9.81
CA SER A 25 -28.32 -13.17 -8.50
C SER A 25 -26.86 -12.75 -8.48
N SER A 26 -26.56 -11.62 -9.11
CA SER A 26 -25.37 -10.87 -8.81
C SER A 26 -25.57 -10.34 -7.40
N LEU A 27 -25.11 -11.08 -6.39
CA LEU A 27 -24.59 -10.43 -5.21
C LEU A 27 -23.41 -9.59 -5.70
N ALA A 28 -23.70 -8.38 -6.19
CA ALA A 28 -22.71 -7.33 -6.26
C ALA A 28 -22.39 -7.00 -4.80
N ALA A 29 -21.52 -7.81 -4.19
CA ALA A 29 -20.84 -7.43 -2.98
C ALA A 29 -20.13 -6.12 -3.33
N THR A 30 -20.70 -5.00 -2.87
CA THR A 30 -20.13 -3.68 -3.08
C THR A 30 -18.66 -3.77 -2.65
N PRO A 31 -17.71 -3.51 -3.57
CA PRO A 31 -16.31 -3.61 -3.23
C PRO A 31 -16.05 -2.75 -1.98
N THR A 32 -15.44 -3.34 -0.95
CA THR A 32 -15.09 -2.56 0.24
C THR A 32 -14.16 -1.41 -0.18
N PRO A 33 -14.21 -0.23 0.48
CA PRO A 33 -13.36 0.90 0.13
C PRO A 33 -11.86 0.54 0.02
N ASN A 34 -11.40 -0.38 0.87
CA ASN A 34 -10.04 -0.90 0.85
C ASN A 34 -9.75 -1.75 -0.42
N LYS A 35 -10.70 -2.57 -0.86
CA LYS A 35 -10.58 -3.33 -2.11
C LYS A 35 -10.48 -2.42 -3.33
N VAL A 36 -11.29 -1.36 -3.38
CA VAL A 36 -11.24 -0.35 -4.47
C VAL A 36 -9.87 0.34 -4.49
N SER A 37 -9.37 0.75 -3.33
CA SER A 37 -8.08 1.42 -3.19
C SER A 37 -6.91 0.51 -3.58
N THR A 38 -6.97 -0.77 -3.18
CA THR A 38 -5.96 -1.77 -3.54
C THR A 38 -5.93 -2.04 -5.05
N GLU A 39 -7.08 -2.12 -5.71
CA GLU A 39 -7.14 -2.27 -7.17
C GLU A 39 -6.67 -1.01 -7.91
N PHE A 40 -6.95 0.18 -7.38
CA PHE A 40 -6.38 1.44 -7.88
C PHE A 40 -4.84 1.44 -7.80
N ILE A 41 -4.28 1.03 -6.65
CA ILE A 41 -2.82 0.91 -6.46
C ILE A 41 -2.24 -0.11 -7.44
N LYS A 42 -2.85 -1.29 -7.55
CA LYS A 42 -2.40 -2.35 -8.47
C LYS A 42 -2.40 -1.87 -9.92
N THR A 43 -3.46 -1.19 -10.35
CA THR A 43 -3.56 -0.61 -11.68
C THR A 43 -2.47 0.43 -11.91
N SER A 44 -2.25 1.32 -10.94
CA SER A 44 -1.21 2.34 -11.02
C SER A 44 0.20 1.73 -11.05
N CYS A 45 0.44 0.67 -10.28
CA CYS A 45 1.73 -0.02 -10.26
C CYS A 45 2.07 -0.73 -11.59
N ASN A 46 1.10 -0.97 -12.48
CA ASN A 46 1.37 -1.56 -13.79
C ASN A 46 2.24 -0.67 -14.70
N SER A 47 2.27 0.64 -14.45
CA SER A 47 3.16 1.58 -15.17
C SER A 47 4.59 1.58 -14.63
N THR A 48 4.87 0.84 -13.56
CA THR A 48 6.21 0.77 -12.96
C THR A 48 6.98 -0.44 -13.48
N THR A 49 8.31 -0.33 -13.55
CA THR A 49 9.19 -1.46 -13.89
C THR A 49 9.06 -2.60 -12.89
N TYR A 50 8.99 -2.28 -11.59
CA TYR A 50 8.92 -3.25 -10.49
C TYR A 50 7.52 -3.34 -9.91
N LYS A 51 6.56 -3.83 -10.70
CA LYS A 51 5.12 -3.91 -10.39
C LYS A 51 4.83 -4.56 -9.03
N LYS A 52 5.44 -5.72 -8.76
CA LYS A 52 5.27 -6.46 -7.51
C LYS A 52 5.76 -5.65 -6.32
N LEU A 53 6.96 -5.08 -6.41
CA LEU A 53 7.55 -4.25 -5.35
C LEU A 53 6.66 -3.03 -5.08
N CYS A 54 6.25 -2.31 -6.13
CA CYS A 54 5.32 -1.18 -6.03
C CYS A 54 4.04 -1.57 -5.26
N LEU A 55 3.39 -2.67 -5.67
CA LEU A 55 2.15 -3.11 -5.02
C LEU A 55 2.38 -3.47 -3.55
N THR A 56 3.42 -4.25 -3.24
CA THR A 56 3.72 -4.65 -1.86
C THR A 56 4.14 -3.49 -0.98
N SER A 57 4.81 -2.48 -1.54
CA SER A 57 5.26 -1.30 -0.81
C SER A 57 4.13 -0.32 -0.51
N LEU A 58 3.06 -0.31 -1.33
CA LEU A 58 1.99 0.69 -1.25
C LEU A 58 0.66 0.15 -0.70
N SER A 59 0.41 -1.16 -0.77
CA SER A 59 -0.88 -1.75 -0.38
C SER A 59 -1.24 -1.54 1.09
N THR A 60 -0.26 -1.50 1.99
CA THR A 60 -0.47 -1.19 3.42
C THR A 60 -0.99 0.24 3.64
N TYR A 61 -0.80 1.13 2.66
CA TYR A 61 -1.26 2.51 2.67
C TYR A 61 -2.56 2.70 1.87
N ALA A 62 -3.26 1.62 1.48
CA ALA A 62 -4.46 1.69 0.65
C ALA A 62 -5.53 2.66 1.21
N ASN A 63 -5.76 2.65 2.52
CA ASN A 63 -6.73 3.56 3.16
C ASN A 63 -6.32 5.04 3.07
N LEU A 64 -5.02 5.35 3.07
CA LEU A 64 -4.49 6.70 2.93
C LEU A 64 -4.52 7.15 1.45
N ILE A 65 -4.14 6.25 0.55
CA ILE A 65 -4.06 6.54 -0.89
C ILE A 65 -5.46 6.72 -1.49
N GLN A 66 -6.42 5.91 -1.03
CA GLN A 66 -7.75 5.80 -1.64
C GLN A 66 -7.62 5.59 -3.16
N THR A 67 -8.33 6.38 -3.96
CA THR A 67 -8.22 6.43 -5.42
C THR A 67 -7.56 7.73 -5.89
N SER A 68 -6.70 8.34 -5.06
CA SER A 68 -6.09 9.64 -5.36
C SER A 68 -4.68 9.49 -5.95
N PRO A 69 -4.44 9.89 -7.22
CA PRO A 69 -3.13 9.86 -7.84
C PRO A 69 -2.09 10.72 -7.09
N LYS A 70 -2.54 11.83 -6.50
CA LYS A 70 -1.67 12.70 -5.71
C LYS A 70 -1.21 12.01 -4.44
N LEU A 71 -2.15 11.42 -3.68
CA LEU A 71 -1.82 10.69 -2.44
C LEU A 71 -0.96 9.46 -2.73
N LEU A 72 -1.20 8.77 -3.86
CA LEU A 72 -0.35 7.69 -4.35
C LEU A 72 1.09 8.15 -4.57
N ALA A 73 1.30 9.21 -5.36
CA ALA A 73 2.64 9.72 -5.67
C ALA A 73 3.38 10.17 -4.40
N MET A 74 2.72 10.88 -3.49
CA MET A 74 3.35 11.33 -2.25
C MET A 74 3.64 10.17 -1.29
N THR A 75 2.75 9.19 -1.19
CA THR A 75 3.00 7.99 -0.39
C THR A 75 4.20 7.22 -0.94
N ALA A 76 4.29 7.07 -2.26
CA ALA A 76 5.44 6.45 -2.91
C ALA A 76 6.75 7.20 -2.59
N ILE A 77 6.77 8.52 -2.70
CA ILE A 77 7.93 9.34 -2.34
C ILE A 77 8.29 9.16 -0.86
N ASN A 78 7.32 9.12 0.05
CA ASN A 78 7.57 8.94 1.50
C ASN A 78 8.13 7.55 1.82
N VAL A 79 7.58 6.49 1.21
CA VAL A 79 8.09 5.13 1.34
C VAL A 79 9.53 5.05 0.82
N THR A 80 9.82 5.64 -0.36
CA THR A 80 11.18 5.71 -0.91
C THR A 80 12.13 6.48 0.01
N LEU A 81 11.69 7.62 0.56
CA LEU A 81 12.47 8.43 1.50
C LEU A 81 12.80 7.65 2.77
N SER A 82 11.82 6.93 3.32
CA SER A 82 12.01 6.08 4.51
C SER A 82 12.98 4.94 4.22
N SER A 83 12.84 4.30 3.06
CA SER A 83 13.73 3.21 2.62
C SER A 83 15.17 3.71 2.48
N ALA A 84 15.40 4.81 1.76
CA ALA A 84 16.74 5.38 1.53
C ALA A 84 17.46 5.73 2.85
N LYS A 85 16.75 6.32 3.82
CA LYS A 85 17.30 6.62 5.15
C LYS A 85 17.66 5.35 5.94
N SER A 86 16.78 4.34 5.88
CA SER A 86 17.02 3.05 6.55
C SER A 86 18.24 2.35 5.94
N THR A 87 18.34 2.31 4.62
CA THR A 87 19.48 1.75 3.89
C THR A 87 20.78 2.48 4.22
N SER A 88 20.78 3.81 4.24
CA SER A 88 21.95 4.61 4.65
C SER A 88 22.41 4.26 6.07
N THR A 89 21.46 4.16 7.02
CA THR A 89 21.77 3.77 8.41
C THR A 89 22.32 2.35 8.49
N MET A 90 21.74 1.42 7.73
CA MET A 90 22.21 0.03 7.66
C MET A 90 23.64 -0.04 7.11
N MET A 91 23.96 0.70 6.05
CA MET A 91 25.30 0.76 5.46
C MET A 91 26.32 1.36 6.43
N VAL A 92 25.97 2.45 7.13
CA VAL A 92 26.84 3.02 8.17
C VAL A 92 27.10 2.01 9.29
N ASN A 93 26.08 1.29 9.76
CA ASN A 93 26.25 0.29 10.81
C ASN A 93 27.10 -0.89 10.32
N LEU A 94 26.83 -1.39 9.12
CA LEU A 94 27.59 -2.49 8.52
C LEU A 94 29.06 -2.11 8.30
N SER A 95 29.34 -0.85 7.93
CA SER A 95 30.71 -0.34 7.76
C SER A 95 31.54 -0.34 9.05
N LYS A 96 30.88 -0.41 10.22
CA LYS A 96 31.51 -0.48 11.55
C LYS A 96 31.67 -1.91 12.06
N SER A 97 31.07 -2.89 11.40
CA SER A 97 31.13 -4.29 11.79
C SER A 97 32.55 -4.85 11.60
N GLN A 98 32.95 -5.74 12.49
CA GLN A 98 34.22 -6.45 12.39
C GLN A 98 34.25 -7.35 11.15
N GLY A 99 35.41 -7.45 10.49
CA GLY A 99 35.61 -8.29 9.32
C GLY A 99 35.27 -7.66 7.96
N ILE A 100 34.86 -6.39 7.92
CA ILE A 100 34.67 -5.66 6.66
C ILE A 100 36.00 -5.03 6.22
N SER A 101 36.39 -5.26 4.96
CA SER A 101 37.63 -4.70 4.42
C SER A 101 37.53 -3.18 4.22
N PRO A 102 38.64 -2.42 4.37
CA PRO A 102 38.63 -0.96 4.19
C PRO A 102 38.10 -0.51 2.82
N LYS A 103 38.34 -1.31 1.78
CA LYS A 103 37.83 -1.04 0.43
C LYS A 103 36.30 -1.09 0.37
N VAL A 104 35.67 -2.04 1.06
CA VAL A 104 34.20 -2.14 1.15
C VAL A 104 33.64 -1.01 2.01
N VAL A 105 34.31 -0.62 3.09
CA VAL A 105 33.93 0.55 3.90
C VAL A 105 33.94 1.83 3.08
N ALA A 106 34.96 2.04 2.25
CA ALA A 106 35.02 3.20 1.35
C ALA A 106 33.82 3.22 0.38
N ALA A 107 33.55 2.10 -0.31
CA ALA A 107 32.40 1.99 -1.20
C ALA A 107 31.05 2.19 -0.48
N MET A 108 30.93 1.78 0.78
CA MET A 108 29.73 2.04 1.59
C MET A 108 29.57 3.52 1.92
N LYS A 109 30.67 4.25 2.17
CA LYS A 109 30.61 5.71 2.40
C LYS A 109 30.16 6.43 1.14
N ASP A 110 30.72 6.08 -0.01
CA ASP A 110 30.31 6.64 -1.30
C ASP A 110 28.81 6.39 -1.55
N CYS A 111 28.34 5.16 -1.28
CA CYS A 111 26.92 4.84 -1.40
C CYS A 111 26.03 5.64 -0.44
N VAL A 112 26.49 5.88 0.80
CA VAL A 112 25.77 6.70 1.79
C VAL A 112 25.67 8.16 1.35
N GLU A 113 26.68 8.69 0.68
CA GLU A 113 26.67 10.03 0.09
C GLU A 113 25.63 10.13 -1.04
N GLU A 114 25.67 9.21 -2.00
CA GLU A 114 24.68 9.12 -3.09
C GLU A 114 23.23 8.97 -2.57
N LEU A 115 23.05 8.18 -1.51
CA LEU A 115 21.75 8.04 -0.84
C LEU A 115 21.31 9.33 -0.15
N SER A 116 22.26 10.10 0.39
CA SER A 116 21.97 11.38 1.05
C SER A 116 21.50 12.43 0.05
N ASP A 117 22.14 12.48 -1.13
CA ASP A 117 21.74 13.34 -2.24
C ASP A 117 20.36 12.97 -2.78
N SER A 118 20.11 11.67 -2.95
CA SER A 118 18.79 11.15 -3.31
C SER A 118 17.71 11.57 -2.29
N VAL A 119 18.01 11.47 -0.99
CA VAL A 119 17.12 11.90 0.10
C VAL A 119 16.84 13.40 0.03
N TYR A 120 17.84 14.22 -0.29
CA TYR A 120 17.70 15.66 -0.43
C TYR A 120 16.74 16.02 -1.58
N GLU A 121 16.95 15.45 -2.77
CA GLU A 121 16.09 15.71 -3.92
C GLU A 121 14.67 15.16 -3.73
N LEU A 122 14.51 14.01 -3.07
CA LEU A 122 13.19 13.49 -2.69
C LEU A 122 12.45 14.46 -1.77
N LYS A 123 13.08 14.99 -0.71
CA LYS A 123 12.46 15.99 0.18
C LYS A 123 12.04 17.26 -0.56
N LYS A 124 12.88 17.72 -1.48
CA LYS A 124 12.60 18.89 -2.31
C LYS A 124 11.40 18.66 -3.24
N SER A 125 11.26 17.45 -3.80
CA SER A 125 10.08 17.08 -4.61
C SER A 125 8.78 17.15 -3.81
N ILE A 126 8.80 16.77 -2.52
CA ILE A 126 7.65 16.85 -1.62
C ILE A 126 7.26 18.32 -1.38
N GLY A 127 8.25 19.19 -1.10
CA GLY A 127 8.02 20.62 -0.86
C GLY A 127 7.37 21.33 -2.05
N LYS A 128 7.70 20.91 -3.27
CA LYS A 128 7.09 21.43 -4.50
C LYS A 128 5.69 20.86 -4.78
N ALA A 129 5.35 19.69 -4.26
CA ALA A 129 4.13 18.94 -4.61
C ALA A 129 2.93 19.13 -3.64
N MET A 130 3.13 19.74 -2.46
CA MET A 130 2.14 19.69 -1.36
C MET A 130 1.31 20.96 -1.15
N ASN A 131 -0.01 20.77 -1.01
CA ASN A 131 -0.94 21.73 -0.40
C ASN A 131 -0.94 21.51 1.14
N GLY A 132 -1.19 22.57 1.93
CA GLY A 132 -1.14 22.57 3.39
C GLY A 132 -1.98 21.49 4.08
N ASN A 133 -3.22 21.24 3.62
CA ASN A 133 -4.09 20.24 4.24
C ASN A 133 -3.54 18.81 4.14
N VAL A 134 -2.96 18.45 3.00
CA VAL A 134 -2.46 17.08 2.78
C VAL A 134 -1.18 16.83 3.59
N LYS A 135 -0.35 17.86 3.73
CA LYS A 135 0.83 17.83 4.61
C LYS A 135 0.44 17.55 6.06
N THR A 136 -0.66 18.14 6.53
CA THR A 136 -1.16 17.96 7.91
C THR A 136 -1.69 16.55 8.16
N LEU A 137 -2.48 15.99 7.23
CA LEU A 137 -3.02 14.64 7.35
C LEU A 137 -1.91 13.57 7.35
N VAL A 138 -0.95 13.69 6.43
CA VAL A 138 0.19 12.77 6.36
C VAL A 138 1.06 12.86 7.61
N ARG A 139 1.26 14.08 8.15
CA ARG A 139 2.01 14.27 9.41
C ARG A 139 1.30 13.58 10.58
N ALA A 140 -0.02 13.68 10.67
CA ALA A 140 -0.78 13.00 11.73
C ALA A 140 -0.63 11.48 11.65
N GLU A 141 -0.68 10.90 10.45
CA GLU A 141 -0.51 9.47 10.26
C GLU A 141 0.90 8.98 10.61
N ILE A 142 1.94 9.74 10.21
CA ILE A 142 3.33 9.45 10.59
C ILE A 142 3.50 9.43 12.11
N VAL A 143 2.89 10.38 12.81
CA VAL A 143 2.91 10.43 14.29
C VAL A 143 2.24 9.20 14.87
N ASN A 144 1.09 8.78 14.32
CA ASN A 144 0.39 7.58 14.78
C ASN A 144 1.24 6.31 14.60
N VAL A 145 1.88 6.15 13.43
CA VAL A 145 2.79 5.01 13.17
C VAL A 145 4.00 5.03 14.09
N ALA A 146 4.58 6.21 14.35
CA ALA A 146 5.69 6.35 15.30
C ALA A 146 5.29 5.91 16.72
N HIS A 147 4.09 6.30 17.18
CA HIS A 147 3.56 5.90 18.49
C HIS A 147 3.38 4.38 18.58
N LEU A 148 2.77 3.76 17.56
CA LEU A 148 2.60 2.31 17.51
C LEU A 148 3.95 1.56 17.52
N THR A 149 4.93 2.10 16.81
CA THR A 149 6.30 1.54 16.76
C THR A 149 6.99 1.63 18.13
N SER A 150 6.91 2.79 18.80
CA SER A 150 7.43 2.95 20.16
C SER A 150 6.77 2.00 21.15
N ASN A 151 5.44 1.84 21.06
CA ASN A 151 4.70 0.91 21.92
C ASN A 151 5.15 -0.55 21.71
N ALA A 152 5.30 -0.96 20.45
CA ALA A 152 5.78 -2.30 20.12
C ALA A 152 7.20 -2.55 20.66
N LEU A 153 8.12 -1.59 20.48
CA LEU A 153 9.49 -1.70 20.96
C LEU A 153 9.57 -1.79 22.48
N ALA A 154 8.75 -1.00 23.19
CA ALA A 154 8.65 -1.06 24.65
C ALA A 154 8.20 -2.44 25.14
N LEU A 155 7.21 -3.04 24.47
CA LEU A 155 6.73 -4.39 24.81
C LEU A 155 7.79 -5.46 24.54
N ILE A 156 8.53 -5.37 23.43
CA ILE A 156 9.62 -6.28 23.10
C ILE A 156 10.75 -6.19 24.13
N ASN A 157 11.19 -4.98 24.48
CA ASN A 157 12.25 -4.78 25.46
C ASN A 157 11.82 -5.29 26.84
N ARG A 158 10.56 -5.07 27.23
CA ARG A 158 10.01 -5.61 28.48
C ARG A 158 9.99 -7.14 28.48
N TYR A 159 9.56 -7.77 27.40
CA TYR A 159 9.58 -9.23 27.27
C TYR A 159 11.01 -9.78 27.39
N ALA A 160 11.97 -9.18 26.67
CA ALA A 160 13.39 -9.56 26.74
C ALA A 160 13.96 -9.42 28.15
N SER A 161 13.61 -8.38 28.91
CA SER A 161 14.06 -8.22 30.30
C SER A 161 13.50 -9.26 31.28
N LEU A 162 12.38 -9.89 30.95
CA LEU A 162 11.73 -10.90 31.79
C LEU A 162 12.14 -12.34 31.47
N HIS A 163 12.68 -12.59 30.27
CA HIS A 163 12.93 -13.94 29.74
C HIS A 163 14.33 -14.10 29.11
N GLY A 164 15.19 -13.09 29.22
CA GLY A 164 16.56 -13.07 28.70
C GLY A 164 17.60 -13.14 29.81
#